data_AF-A0A9P5GMH4-F1
#
_entry.id   AF-A0A9P5GMH4-F1
#
_cell.length_a   1.000
_cell.length_b   1.000
_cell.length_c   1.000
_cell.angle_alpha   90.00
_cell.angle_beta   90.00
_cell.angle_gamma   90.00
#
_symmetry.space_group_name_H-M   'P 1'
#
loop_
_entity.id
_entity.type
_entity.pdbx_description
1 polymer ?
#
loop_
_entity_poly.entity_id
_entity_poly.type
_entity_poly.pdbx_seq_one_letter_code
_entity_poly.pdbx_strand_id
1 'polypeptide(L)'
;MATWAKNTENIAVRPNGNLLVADLSTAELWEIDPSIPSSAHLVHHFDGAEDADRITELSPDIYAVIASNSVYTLDLRNYEYTPKSVLIAKLPAGYSNGIAALDEGNAVAITDSQLDLIWRLDIRTGEYTVICQDETLTANRDMGLLLGVNWLKILVNDYMYYTNSRKRIFCRVRIDMHKGRALGPYEIVIAGSKDPRDLMTATSAAFGRTERDRNVPHITTGGETKLPVNGTCTRGGEVMALSVEF
;
A
#
# COMPACT_ATOMS: atom_id res chain seq x y z
N MET A 1 5.54 -26.03 -13.22
CA MET A 1 5.14 -24.63 -12.97
C MET A 1 5.74 -24.24 -11.64
N ALA A 2 6.64 -23.25 -11.62
CA ALA A 2 7.23 -22.78 -10.37
C ALA A 2 6.19 -21.90 -9.64
N THR A 3 5.81 -22.31 -8.44
CA THR A 3 4.86 -21.63 -7.55
C THR A 3 5.63 -20.70 -6.61
N TRP A 4 6.02 -19.53 -7.10
CA TRP A 4 6.62 -18.44 -6.31
C TRP A 4 5.57 -17.36 -6.02
N ALA A 5 5.69 -16.66 -4.89
CA ALA A 5 4.79 -15.60 -4.41
C ALA A 5 3.30 -16.05 -4.29
N LYS A 6 2.95 -16.72 -3.18
CA LYS A 6 1.60 -17.30 -3.01
C LYS A 6 0.54 -16.29 -2.57
N ASN A 7 0.95 -15.24 -1.86
CA ASN A 7 0.08 -14.18 -1.37
C ASN A 7 0.77 -12.82 -1.56
N THR A 8 0.46 -12.17 -2.68
CA THR A 8 1.00 -10.86 -3.03
C THR A 8 -0.05 -9.79 -2.79
N GLU A 9 0.25 -8.80 -1.97
CA GLU A 9 -0.65 -7.65 -1.79
C GLU A 9 -0.10 -6.35 -2.38
N ASN A 10 1.21 -6.16 -2.53
CA ASN A 10 1.75 -4.92 -3.10
C ASN A 10 2.97 -5.17 -4.01
N ILE A 11 3.12 -4.32 -5.02
CA ILE A 11 4.20 -4.36 -6.00
C ILE A 11 4.85 -2.98 -6.15
N ALA A 12 6.14 -2.94 -6.41
CA ALA A 12 6.84 -1.74 -6.87
C ALA A 12 7.44 -1.97 -8.25
N VAL A 13 7.40 -0.95 -9.11
CA VAL A 13 8.01 -1.02 -10.45
C VAL A 13 9.38 -0.39 -10.38
N ARG A 14 10.41 -1.11 -10.79
CA ARG A 14 11.78 -0.61 -10.87
C ARG A 14 11.98 0.28 -12.09
N PRO A 15 12.99 1.18 -12.08
CA PRO A 15 13.34 1.99 -13.25
C PRO A 15 13.67 1.17 -14.51
N ASN A 16 14.15 -0.07 -14.35
CA ASN A 16 14.46 -0.99 -15.44
C ASN A 16 13.21 -1.72 -16.02
N GLY A 17 12.03 -1.52 -15.45
CA GLY A 17 10.78 -2.16 -15.86
C GLY A 17 10.45 -3.47 -15.14
N ASN A 18 11.34 -3.98 -14.30
CA ASN A 18 11.08 -5.16 -13.48
C ASN A 18 10.11 -4.84 -12.34
N LEU A 19 9.46 -5.87 -11.83
CA LEU A 19 8.52 -5.78 -10.72
C LEU A 19 9.16 -6.34 -9.46
N LEU A 20 9.11 -5.58 -8.37
CA LEU A 20 9.37 -6.06 -7.02
C LEU A 20 8.07 -6.48 -6.37
N VAL A 21 8.06 -7.66 -5.79
CA VAL A 21 6.87 -8.33 -5.27
C VAL A 21 7.15 -8.84 -3.86
N ALA A 22 6.42 -8.33 -2.88
CA ALA A 22 6.50 -8.79 -1.49
C ALA A 22 5.56 -9.98 -1.27
N ASP A 23 6.08 -11.07 -0.67
CA ASP A 23 5.28 -12.24 -0.28
C ASP A 23 4.95 -12.19 1.22
N LEU A 24 3.65 -12.12 1.51
CA LEU A 24 3.10 -12.12 2.86
C LEU A 24 3.31 -13.42 3.63
N SER A 25 3.63 -14.51 2.94
CA SER A 25 3.69 -15.85 3.54
C SER A 25 5.09 -16.23 4.00
N THR A 26 6.12 -15.56 3.48
CA THR A 26 7.51 -15.97 3.64
C THR A 26 8.44 -14.84 4.04
N ALA A 27 7.94 -13.60 4.19
CA ALA A 27 8.77 -12.42 4.44
C ALA A 27 9.88 -12.26 3.38
N GLU A 28 9.54 -12.53 2.12
CA GLU A 28 10.46 -12.46 1.00
C GLU A 28 10.08 -11.35 0.04
N LEU A 29 11.09 -10.74 -0.56
CA LEU A 29 10.95 -9.85 -1.71
C LEU A 29 11.50 -10.55 -2.94
N TRP A 30 10.70 -10.60 -3.98
CA TRP A 30 11.02 -11.21 -5.27
C TRP A 30 11.09 -10.15 -6.35
N GLU A 31 11.92 -10.37 -7.36
CA GLU A 31 11.96 -9.56 -8.57
C GLU A 31 11.56 -10.40 -9.78
N ILE A 32 10.80 -9.79 -10.69
CA ILE A 32 10.30 -10.44 -11.91
C ILE A 32 10.55 -9.50 -13.09
N ASP A 33 11.14 -10.02 -14.15
CA ASP A 33 11.09 -9.38 -15.46
C ASP A 33 9.79 -9.82 -16.16
N PRO A 34 8.79 -8.93 -16.33
CA PRO A 34 7.51 -9.28 -16.92
C PRO A 34 7.60 -9.65 -18.41
N SER A 35 8.72 -9.36 -19.08
CA SER A 35 8.95 -9.70 -20.48
C SER A 35 9.51 -11.12 -20.68
N ILE A 36 10.04 -11.74 -19.62
CA ILE A 36 10.65 -13.08 -19.66
C ILE A 36 9.81 -14.04 -18.80
N PRO A 37 9.23 -15.11 -19.39
CA PRO A 37 8.51 -16.12 -18.61
C PRO A 37 9.41 -16.78 -17.56
N SER A 38 8.88 -16.98 -16.35
CA SER A 38 9.61 -17.62 -15.24
C SER A 38 10.92 -16.92 -14.82
N SER A 39 10.97 -15.59 -14.95
CA SER A 39 12.11 -14.75 -14.59
C SER A 39 12.25 -14.46 -13.09
N ALA A 40 11.34 -14.97 -12.26
CA ALA A 40 11.30 -14.62 -10.84
C ALA A 40 12.53 -15.12 -10.09
N HIS A 41 13.15 -14.23 -9.32
CA HIS A 41 14.25 -14.59 -8.41
C HIS A 41 14.14 -13.82 -7.09
N LEU A 42 14.71 -14.42 -6.05
CA LEU A 42 14.67 -13.86 -4.70
C LEU A 42 15.64 -12.68 -4.61
N VAL A 43 15.12 -11.53 -4.20
CA VAL A 43 15.88 -10.30 -3.92
C VAL A 43 16.42 -10.34 -2.50
N HIS A 44 15.52 -10.57 -1.53
CA HIS A 44 15.84 -10.48 -0.13
C HIS A 44 14.85 -11.28 0.73
N HIS A 45 15.33 -11.81 1.85
CA HIS A 45 14.51 -12.39 2.90
C HIS A 45 14.70 -11.55 4.18
N PHE A 46 13.60 -11.13 4.81
CA PHE A 46 13.63 -10.29 6.00
C PHE A 46 13.69 -11.15 7.26
N ASP A 47 14.90 -11.41 7.76
CA ASP A 47 15.12 -12.26 8.92
C ASP A 47 14.31 -11.83 10.14
N GLY A 48 13.56 -12.77 10.73
CA GLY A 48 12.76 -12.54 11.94
C GLY A 48 11.43 -11.82 11.73
N ALA A 49 11.04 -11.56 10.47
CA ALA A 49 9.68 -11.17 10.11
C ALA A 49 8.85 -12.41 9.72
N GLU A 50 7.54 -12.33 9.92
CA GLU A 50 6.59 -13.39 9.54
C GLU A 50 6.01 -13.15 8.14
N ASP A 51 6.04 -11.89 7.69
CA ASP A 51 5.45 -11.42 6.43
C ASP A 51 6.29 -10.27 5.84
N ALA A 52 6.12 -10.05 4.53
CA ALA A 52 6.54 -8.83 3.84
C ALA A 52 5.30 -8.25 3.15
N ASP A 53 4.87 -7.08 3.60
CA ASP A 53 3.50 -6.62 3.39
C ASP A 53 3.41 -5.50 2.36
N ARG A 54 4.13 -4.41 2.59
CA ARG A 54 4.01 -3.19 1.77
C ARG A 54 5.37 -2.68 1.33
N ILE A 55 5.41 -2.16 0.10
CA ILE A 55 6.61 -1.57 -0.50
C ILE A 55 6.26 -0.21 -1.13
N THR A 56 7.17 0.76 -1.00
CA THR A 56 7.10 2.04 -1.72
C THR A 56 8.49 2.48 -2.16
N GLU A 57 8.58 3.14 -3.31
CA GLU A 57 9.83 3.72 -3.80
C GLU A 57 10.07 5.07 -3.10
N LEU A 58 11.25 5.22 -2.50
CA LEU A 58 11.70 6.48 -1.88
C LEU A 58 12.42 7.35 -2.92
N SER A 59 13.26 6.72 -3.73
CA SER A 59 13.98 7.31 -4.86
C SER A 59 14.36 6.19 -5.84
N PRO A 60 14.82 6.46 -7.07
CA PRO A 60 15.14 5.42 -8.03
C PRO A 60 16.01 4.30 -7.45
N ASP A 61 15.47 3.08 -7.46
CA ASP A 61 16.07 1.85 -6.90
C ASP A 61 16.32 1.85 -5.37
N ILE A 62 15.69 2.75 -4.61
CA ILE A 62 15.69 2.72 -3.14
C ILE A 62 14.25 2.62 -2.65
N TYR A 63 13.95 1.59 -1.88
CA TYR A 63 12.60 1.27 -1.43
C TYR A 63 12.50 1.25 0.09
N ALA A 64 11.33 1.58 0.61
CA ALA A 64 10.93 1.24 1.98
C ALA A 64 10.00 0.02 1.93
N VAL A 65 10.26 -0.96 2.79
CA VAL A 65 9.47 -2.20 2.90
C VAL A 65 9.02 -2.38 4.34
N ILE A 66 7.73 -2.68 4.53
CA ILE A 66 7.18 -3.14 5.80
C ILE A 66 7.23 -4.66 5.81
N ALA A 67 7.89 -5.23 6.81
CA ALA A 67 7.88 -6.65 7.11
C ALA A 67 7.45 -6.84 8.56
N SER A 68 6.26 -7.42 8.74
CA SER A 68 5.48 -7.43 9.98
C SER A 68 5.24 -6.01 10.54
N ASN A 69 6.04 -5.58 11.52
CA ASN A 69 5.97 -4.22 12.10
C ASN A 69 7.30 -3.46 12.00
N SER A 70 8.25 -4.01 11.26
CA SER A 70 9.56 -3.43 11.03
C SER A 70 9.59 -2.78 9.65
N VAL A 71 10.13 -1.56 9.59
CA VAL A 71 10.33 -0.85 8.33
C VAL A 71 11.80 -0.89 7.96
N TYR A 72 12.09 -1.37 6.75
CA TYR A 72 13.43 -1.50 6.20
C TYR A 72 13.61 -0.56 5.02
N THR A 73 14.81 0.03 4.87
CA THR A 73 15.26 0.53 3.56
C THR A 73 15.95 -0.57 2.78
N LEU A 74 15.68 -0.64 1.48
CA LEU A 74 16.33 -1.54 0.55
C LEU A 74 16.98 -0.73 -0.58
N ASP A 75 18.31 -0.85 -0.73
CA ASP A 75 19.08 -0.20 -1.81
C ASP A 75 19.43 -1.21 -2.90
N LEU A 76 18.85 -1.02 -4.09
CA LEU A 76 18.99 -1.86 -5.27
C LEU A 76 19.79 -1.19 -6.39
N ARG A 77 20.47 -0.07 -6.14
CA ARG A 77 21.22 0.66 -7.19
C ARG A 77 22.43 -0.13 -7.72
N ASN A 78 23.06 -0.94 -6.85
CA ASN A 78 24.22 -1.79 -7.18
C ASN A 78 23.84 -3.27 -7.02
N TYR A 79 22.80 -3.68 -7.73
CA TYR A 79 22.11 -4.96 -7.58
C TYR A 79 22.92 -6.23 -7.95
N GLU A 80 24.19 -6.09 -8.30
CA GLU A 80 25.06 -7.24 -8.59
C GLU A 80 25.43 -8.06 -7.33
N TYR A 81 25.11 -7.55 -6.12
CA TYR A 81 25.38 -8.20 -4.84
C TYR A 81 24.09 -8.33 -4.00
N THR A 82 24.18 -9.06 -2.88
CA THR A 82 23.12 -9.09 -1.86
C THR A 82 22.66 -7.66 -1.56
N PRO A 83 21.38 -7.32 -1.76
CA PRO A 83 20.91 -5.96 -1.61
C PRO A 83 21.11 -5.47 -0.18
N LYS A 84 21.46 -4.20 -0.05
CA LYS A 84 21.68 -3.59 1.26
C LYS A 84 20.33 -3.28 1.88
N SER A 85 19.90 -4.15 2.80
CA SER A 85 18.73 -3.96 3.65
C SER A 85 19.16 -3.39 5.00
N VAL A 86 18.48 -2.35 5.47
CA VAL A 86 18.75 -1.72 6.78
C VAL A 86 17.43 -1.52 7.51
N LEU A 87 17.33 -2.06 8.73
CA LEU A 87 16.22 -1.79 9.62
C LEU A 87 16.23 -0.31 10.04
N ILE A 88 15.13 0.39 9.81
CA ILE A 88 14.95 1.79 10.20
C ILE A 88 14.36 1.86 11.60
N ALA A 89 13.20 1.22 11.78
CA ALA A 89 12.44 1.26 13.01
C ALA A 89 11.48 0.07 13.10
N LYS A 90 11.15 -0.32 14.33
CA LYS A 90 10.01 -1.19 14.63
C LYS A 90 8.90 -0.33 15.23
N LEU A 91 7.77 -0.24 14.52
CA LEU A 91 6.64 0.56 14.96
C LEU A 91 5.82 -0.19 16.03
N PRO A 92 5.25 0.51 17.02
CA PRO A 92 4.25 -0.05 17.93
C PRO A 92 2.88 -0.14 17.22
N ALA A 93 2.87 -0.63 15.98
CA ALA A 93 1.69 -0.69 15.14
C ALA A 93 0.85 -1.94 15.49
N GLY A 94 -0.47 -1.82 15.37
CA GLY A 94 -1.37 -2.95 15.51
C GLY A 94 -1.42 -3.78 14.22
N TYR A 95 -1.76 -3.12 13.10
CA TYR A 95 -1.71 -3.73 11.78
C TYR A 95 -1.39 -2.69 10.70
N SER A 96 -0.14 -2.70 10.22
CA SER A 96 0.35 -1.74 9.23
C SER A 96 -0.06 -2.17 7.83
N ASN A 97 -0.96 -1.42 7.19
CA ASN A 97 -1.66 -1.94 6.02
C ASN A 97 -1.43 -1.12 4.74
N GLY A 98 -0.70 -0.02 4.81
CA GLY A 98 -0.40 0.84 3.66
C GLY A 98 0.84 1.67 3.94
N ILE A 99 1.65 1.91 2.89
CA ILE A 99 2.85 2.75 2.96
C ILE A 99 2.95 3.64 1.73
N ALA A 100 3.35 4.89 1.93
CA ALA A 100 3.62 5.82 0.84
C ALA A 100 4.82 6.71 1.19
N ALA A 101 5.68 6.98 0.21
CA ALA A 101 6.75 7.97 0.35
C ALA A 101 6.19 9.37 0.63
N LEU A 102 6.87 10.10 1.49
CA LEU A 102 6.59 11.47 1.91
C LEU A 102 7.92 12.24 1.91
N ASP A 103 7.86 13.57 1.91
CA ASP A 103 9.05 14.42 2.13
C ASP A 103 10.18 14.09 1.14
N GLU A 104 9.80 13.91 -0.14
CA GLU A 104 10.72 13.55 -1.23
C GLU A 104 11.54 12.27 -0.96
N GLY A 105 10.94 11.31 -0.26
CA GLY A 105 11.57 10.03 0.09
C GLY A 105 12.37 10.06 1.39
N ASN A 106 12.42 11.19 2.10
CA ASN A 106 13.06 11.28 3.43
C ASN A 106 12.15 10.76 4.55
N ALA A 107 10.86 10.59 4.29
CA ALA A 107 9.90 10.04 5.22
C ALA A 107 8.93 9.07 4.51
N VAL A 108 8.20 8.30 5.29
CA VAL A 108 7.05 7.52 4.81
C VAL A 108 5.84 7.78 5.70
N ALA A 109 4.66 7.76 5.09
CA ALA A 109 3.39 7.67 5.79
C ALA A 109 2.93 6.21 5.81
N ILE A 110 2.46 5.72 6.97
CA ILE A 110 2.06 4.33 7.19
C ILE A 110 0.69 4.29 7.86
N THR A 111 -0.28 3.61 7.25
CA THR A 111 -1.61 3.41 7.85
C THR A 111 -1.59 2.28 8.87
N ASP A 112 -2.23 2.51 10.02
CA ASP A 112 -2.49 1.48 11.02
C ASP A 112 -3.99 1.17 11.07
N SER A 113 -4.38 0.01 10.55
CA SER A 113 -5.78 -0.42 10.49
C SER A 113 -6.39 -0.73 11.85
N GLN A 114 -5.59 -0.99 12.88
CA GLN A 114 -6.09 -1.37 14.20
C GLN A 114 -6.14 -0.17 15.15
N LEU A 115 -5.20 0.75 15.01
CA LEU A 115 -5.15 2.00 15.77
C LEU A 115 -5.90 3.16 15.10
N ASP A 116 -6.38 2.97 13.87
CA ASP A 116 -7.17 3.94 13.11
C ASP A 116 -6.45 5.28 12.90
N LEU A 117 -5.16 5.22 12.60
CA LEU A 117 -4.29 6.39 12.47
C LEU A 117 -3.27 6.24 11.33
N ILE A 118 -2.57 7.32 11.03
CA ILE A 118 -1.44 7.31 10.09
C ILE A 118 -0.19 7.80 10.80
N TRP A 119 0.85 6.97 10.77
CA TRP A 119 2.20 7.29 11.22
C TRP A 119 2.96 8.04 10.13
N ARG A 120 3.79 9.02 10.49
CA ARG A 120 4.95 9.44 9.71
C ARG A 120 6.17 8.82 10.34
N LEU A 121 7.02 8.18 9.54
CA LEU A 121 8.34 7.68 9.95
C LEU A 121 9.42 8.41 9.15
N ASP A 122 10.38 9.00 9.83
CA ASP A 122 11.59 9.55 9.22
C ASP A 122 12.56 8.40 8.88
N ILE A 123 12.94 8.32 7.61
CA ILE A 123 13.76 7.22 7.10
C ILE A 123 15.21 7.31 7.59
N ARG A 124 15.70 8.51 7.91
CA ARG A 124 17.08 8.71 8.33
C ARG A 124 17.27 8.51 9.83
N THR A 125 16.32 8.98 10.64
CA THR A 125 16.44 8.95 12.09
C THR A 125 15.71 7.78 12.74
N GLY A 126 14.72 7.20 12.05
CA GLY A 126 13.82 6.20 12.62
C GLY A 126 12.79 6.77 13.59
N GLU A 127 12.72 8.11 13.73
CA GLU A 127 11.69 8.75 14.54
C GLU A 127 10.34 8.67 13.85
N TYR A 128 9.30 8.35 14.62
CA TYR A 128 7.94 8.27 14.14
C TYR A 128 6.97 9.10 14.98
N THR A 129 5.91 9.59 14.32
CA THR A 129 4.87 10.40 14.95
C THR A 129 3.51 10.13 14.30
N VAL A 130 2.42 10.40 15.01
CA VAL A 130 1.07 10.32 14.44
C VAL A 130 0.77 11.62 13.70
N ILE A 131 0.44 11.53 12.41
CA ILE A 131 0.17 12.70 11.54
C ILE A 131 -1.30 12.87 11.20
N CYS A 132 -2.09 11.81 11.30
CA CYS A 132 -3.51 11.81 10.99
C CYS A 132 -4.27 10.88 11.95
N GLN A 133 -5.35 11.40 12.52
CA GLN A 133 -6.30 10.65 13.33
C GLN A 133 -7.67 11.33 13.13
N ASP A 134 -8.50 10.75 12.28
CA ASP A 134 -9.78 11.33 11.85
C ASP A 134 -10.87 10.26 11.90
N GLU A 135 -12.13 10.68 12.08
CA GLU A 135 -13.25 9.73 12.10
C GLU A 135 -13.32 8.89 10.82
N THR A 136 -12.97 9.41 9.66
CA THR A 136 -12.94 8.64 8.41
C THR A 136 -11.91 7.51 8.41
N LEU A 137 -10.88 7.58 9.28
CA LEU A 137 -9.94 6.49 9.52
C LEU A 137 -10.48 5.44 10.49
N THR A 138 -11.40 5.82 11.39
CA THR A 138 -11.94 4.88 12.39
C THR A 138 -12.65 3.69 11.77
N ALA A 139 -12.30 2.50 12.24
CA ALA A 139 -13.02 1.27 11.99
C ALA A 139 -14.38 1.31 12.71
N ASN A 140 -15.49 1.08 11.99
CA ASN A 140 -16.78 0.82 12.64
C ASN A 140 -16.66 -0.50 13.43
N ARG A 141 -16.78 -0.45 14.76
CA ARG A 141 -16.57 -1.59 15.67
C ARG A 141 -17.78 -2.54 15.77
N ASP A 142 -18.91 -2.18 15.17
CA ASP A 142 -20.14 -2.97 15.25
C ASP A 142 -20.12 -4.25 14.39
N MET A 143 -19.16 -4.39 13.46
CA MET A 143 -19.06 -5.53 12.56
C MET A 143 -17.73 -6.28 12.67
N GLY A 144 -17.51 -6.96 13.80
CA GLY A 144 -16.55 -8.08 13.91
C GLY A 144 -15.13 -7.87 13.34
N LEU A 145 -14.47 -8.99 13.01
CA LEU A 145 -13.03 -9.13 12.75
C LEU A 145 -12.63 -8.74 11.30
N LEU A 146 -13.02 -7.55 10.83
CA LEU A 146 -12.69 -7.07 9.46
C LEU A 146 -11.69 -5.91 9.49
N LEU A 147 -10.82 -5.74 8.51
CA LEU A 147 -9.69 -4.80 8.56
C LEU A 147 -10.13 -3.32 8.33
N GLY A 148 -9.48 -2.36 9.01
CA GLY A 148 -9.75 -0.91 8.99
C GLY A 148 -9.20 -0.16 7.76
N VAL A 149 -8.44 0.92 7.97
CA VAL A 149 -7.76 1.66 6.88
C VAL A 149 -6.78 0.75 6.18
N ASN A 150 -7.05 0.42 4.91
CA ASN A 150 -6.29 -0.58 4.17
C ASN A 150 -5.24 0.14 3.31
N TRP A 151 -5.66 0.89 2.29
CA TRP A 151 -4.75 1.49 1.33
C TRP A 151 -4.33 2.90 1.68
N LEU A 152 -3.07 3.22 1.36
CA LEU A 152 -2.54 4.57 1.39
C LEU A 152 -1.81 4.88 0.09
N LYS A 153 -2.11 6.03 -0.52
CA LYS A 153 -1.29 6.59 -1.58
C LYS A 153 -1.17 8.10 -1.43
N ILE A 154 0.06 8.58 -1.37
CA ILE A 154 0.36 10.00 -1.48
C ILE A 154 0.56 10.30 -2.97
N LEU A 155 -0.12 11.33 -3.48
CA LEU A 155 -0.14 11.66 -4.91
C LEU A 155 0.27 13.11 -5.15
N VAL A 156 0.63 13.36 -6.40
CA VAL A 156 0.95 14.69 -6.95
C VAL A 156 -0.26 15.62 -6.75
N ASN A 157 0.01 16.86 -6.31
CA ASN A 157 -0.93 17.93 -5.89
C ASN A 157 -1.23 18.04 -4.39
N ASP A 158 -0.33 17.61 -3.51
CA ASP A 158 -0.44 17.73 -2.04
C ASP A 158 -1.61 16.95 -1.41
N TYR A 159 -2.11 15.88 -2.06
CA TYR A 159 -3.20 15.08 -1.51
C TYR A 159 -2.74 13.68 -1.09
N MET A 160 -3.16 13.29 0.10
CA MET A 160 -3.11 11.93 0.58
C MET A 160 -4.46 11.26 0.35
N TYR A 161 -4.45 10.10 -0.27
CA TYR A 161 -5.63 9.28 -0.55
C TYR A 161 -5.54 7.99 0.23
N TYR A 162 -6.67 7.54 0.78
CA TYR A 162 -6.75 6.28 1.49
C TYR A 162 -8.14 5.66 1.36
N THR A 163 -8.20 4.34 1.56
CA THR A 163 -9.47 3.61 1.65
C THR A 163 -9.70 3.15 3.07
N ASN A 164 -10.96 3.20 3.52
CA ASN A 164 -11.38 2.53 4.73
C ASN A 164 -12.34 1.40 4.33
N SER A 165 -11.86 0.16 4.43
CA SER A 165 -12.59 -1.04 3.98
C SER A 165 -13.89 -1.24 4.78
N ARG A 166 -13.87 -1.01 6.09
CA ARG A 166 -15.07 -1.13 6.94
C ARG A 166 -16.14 -0.10 6.58
N LYS A 167 -15.72 1.15 6.37
CA LYS A 167 -16.65 2.23 6.00
C LYS A 167 -17.02 2.21 4.51
N ARG A 168 -16.30 1.44 3.69
CA ARG A 168 -16.48 1.37 2.23
C ARG A 168 -16.39 2.75 1.57
N ILE A 169 -15.44 3.55 2.05
CA ILE A 169 -15.20 4.91 1.58
C ILE A 169 -13.80 5.03 0.98
N PHE A 170 -13.71 5.86 -0.05
CA PHE A 170 -12.45 6.38 -0.58
C PHE A 170 -12.35 7.85 -0.18
N CYS A 171 -11.30 8.20 0.56
CA CYS A 171 -11.12 9.53 1.13
C CYS A 171 -9.85 10.18 0.59
N ARG A 172 -9.86 11.51 0.55
CA ARG A 172 -8.67 12.31 0.32
C ARG A 172 -8.57 13.44 1.33
N VAL A 173 -7.37 13.87 1.62
CA VAL A 173 -7.11 15.07 2.41
C VAL A 173 -5.87 15.77 1.87
N ARG A 174 -5.91 17.10 1.82
CA ARG A 174 -4.74 17.89 1.47
C ARG A 174 -3.75 17.83 2.63
N ILE A 175 -2.47 17.59 2.37
CA ILE A 175 -1.43 17.45 3.39
C ILE A 175 -0.24 18.38 3.14
N ASP A 176 0.49 18.70 4.20
CA ASP A 176 1.85 19.23 4.12
C ASP A 176 2.76 18.09 3.66
N MET A 177 3.39 18.21 2.50
CA MET A 177 4.18 17.13 1.89
C MET A 177 5.48 16.79 2.63
N HIS A 178 5.94 17.65 3.55
CA HIS A 178 7.12 17.39 4.39
C HIS A 178 6.71 16.76 5.73
N LYS A 179 5.66 17.30 6.34
CA LYS A 179 5.19 16.89 7.68
C LYS A 179 4.11 15.81 7.66
N GLY A 180 3.44 15.61 6.55
CA GLY A 180 2.32 14.68 6.37
C GLY A 180 1.02 15.09 7.06
N ARG A 181 0.95 16.29 7.66
CA ARG A 181 -0.22 16.75 8.42
C ARG A 181 -1.29 17.30 7.49
N ALA A 182 -2.56 17.05 7.81
CA ALA A 182 -3.68 17.61 7.08
C ALA A 182 -3.67 19.16 7.10
N LEU A 183 -3.93 19.76 5.94
CA LEU A 183 -4.04 21.20 5.70
C LEU A 183 -5.49 21.66 5.46
N GLY A 184 -6.45 20.75 5.53
CA GLY A 184 -7.84 21.01 5.21
C GLY A 184 -8.77 19.88 5.64
N PRO A 185 -10.05 19.93 5.23
CA PRO A 185 -11.02 18.91 5.57
C PRO A 185 -10.70 17.58 4.87
N TYR A 186 -11.14 16.49 5.50
CA TYR A 186 -11.17 15.17 4.87
C TYR A 186 -12.39 15.08 3.97
N GLU A 187 -12.16 14.73 2.70
CA GLU A 187 -13.17 14.67 1.66
C GLU A 187 -13.41 13.21 1.28
N ILE A 188 -14.66 12.76 1.40
CA ILE A 188 -15.07 11.46 0.89
C ILE A 188 -15.32 11.61 -0.61
N VAL A 189 -14.44 11.01 -1.42
CA VAL A 189 -14.50 11.09 -2.89
C VAL A 189 -15.55 10.11 -3.43
N ILE A 190 -15.70 8.95 -2.79
CA ILE A 190 -16.73 7.97 -3.12
C ILE A 190 -17.32 7.42 -1.82
N ALA A 191 -18.62 7.63 -1.63
CA ALA A 191 -19.45 6.94 -0.66
C ALA A 191 -20.48 6.09 -1.42
N GLY A 192 -20.35 4.76 -1.37
CA GLY A 192 -21.36 3.86 -1.93
C GLY A 192 -21.47 3.88 -3.46
N SER A 193 -20.67 3.03 -4.12
CA SER A 193 -21.11 2.41 -5.38
C SER A 193 -22.52 1.83 -5.14
N LYS A 194 -23.39 1.87 -6.15
CA LYS A 194 -24.73 1.23 -6.10
C LYS A 194 -24.67 -0.24 -5.68
N ASP A 195 -23.49 -0.87 -5.79
CA ASP A 195 -23.18 -2.14 -5.16
C ASP A 195 -22.05 -1.99 -4.12
N PRO A 196 -22.32 -2.13 -2.80
CA PRO A 196 -21.32 -1.98 -1.73
C PRO A 196 -20.17 -3.00 -1.73
N ARG A 197 -20.14 -3.90 -2.71
CA ARG A 197 -19.22 -5.05 -2.81
C ARG A 197 -17.95 -4.73 -3.61
N ASP A 198 -17.99 -3.73 -4.48
CA ASP A 198 -16.91 -3.43 -5.43
C ASP A 198 -15.64 -2.88 -4.76
N LEU A 199 -15.73 -2.36 -3.53
CA LEU A 199 -14.59 -1.82 -2.77
C LEU A 199 -14.10 -2.76 -1.65
N MET A 200 -14.77 -3.91 -1.45
CA MET A 200 -14.53 -4.80 -0.30
C MET A 200 -13.14 -5.43 -0.28
N THR A 201 -12.42 -5.39 -1.40
CA THR A 201 -11.06 -5.92 -1.50
C THR A 201 -10.18 -5.04 -2.39
N ALA A 202 -10.32 -3.71 -2.41
CA ALA A 202 -9.32 -2.89 -3.09
C ALA A 202 -7.90 -3.32 -2.63
N THR A 203 -6.98 -3.55 -3.56
CA THR A 203 -5.61 -4.09 -3.38
C THR A 203 -4.54 -3.20 -4.03
N SER A 204 -4.91 -2.09 -4.68
CA SER A 204 -3.97 -1.07 -5.17
C SER A 204 -4.78 0.03 -5.85
N ALA A 205 -4.28 1.27 -5.81
CA ALA A 205 -4.81 2.34 -6.64
C ALA A 205 -3.68 3.05 -7.39
N ALA A 206 -3.85 3.29 -8.68
CA ALA A 206 -2.90 4.05 -9.50
C ALA A 206 -3.60 5.06 -10.38
N PHE A 207 -3.10 6.30 -10.40
CA PHE A 207 -3.53 7.25 -11.41
C PHE A 207 -2.91 6.85 -12.76
N GLY A 208 -3.68 7.03 -13.83
CA GLY A 208 -3.19 6.85 -15.19
C GLY A 208 -1.94 7.70 -15.46
N ARG A 209 -1.15 7.32 -16.46
CA ARG A 209 0.12 8.01 -16.79
C ARG A 209 0.03 8.82 -18.10
N THR A 210 -1.12 8.85 -18.76
CA THR A 210 -1.34 9.55 -20.03
C THR A 210 -2.14 10.83 -19.82
N GLU A 211 -2.09 11.78 -20.76
CA GLU A 211 -2.89 13.01 -20.65
C GLU A 211 -4.40 12.77 -20.51
N ARG A 212 -4.90 11.63 -21.01
CA ARG A 212 -6.33 11.28 -20.98
C ARG A 212 -6.79 10.68 -19.65
N ASP A 213 -5.89 10.11 -18.85
CA ASP A 213 -6.21 9.36 -17.65
C ASP A 213 -5.35 9.72 -16.43
N ARG A 214 -4.47 10.73 -16.54
CA ARG A 214 -3.62 11.23 -15.43
C ARG A 214 -4.34 11.62 -14.15
N ASN A 215 -5.65 11.80 -14.28
CA ASN A 215 -6.58 12.27 -13.27
C ASN A 215 -7.61 11.19 -12.87
N VAL A 216 -7.50 9.98 -13.43
CA VAL A 216 -8.39 8.84 -13.17
C VAL A 216 -7.67 7.86 -12.26
N PRO A 217 -8.14 7.63 -11.02
CA PRO A 217 -7.66 6.54 -10.20
C PRO A 217 -8.21 5.21 -10.73
N HIS A 218 -7.29 4.32 -11.10
CA HIS A 218 -7.56 2.90 -11.33
C HIS A 218 -7.42 2.18 -10.01
N ILE A 219 -8.47 1.51 -9.56
CA ILE A 219 -8.45 0.68 -8.35
C ILE A 219 -8.45 -0.78 -8.79
N THR A 220 -7.47 -1.55 -8.30
CA THR A 220 -7.50 -3.01 -8.37
C THR A 220 -8.18 -3.53 -7.13
N THR A 221 -8.97 -4.59 -7.25
CA THR A 221 -9.52 -5.34 -6.12
C THR A 221 -9.01 -6.77 -6.14
N GLY A 222 -8.77 -7.39 -4.99
CA GLY A 222 -8.32 -8.77 -4.81
C GLY A 222 -9.43 -9.82 -5.02
N GLY A 223 -10.66 -9.41 -5.33
CA GLY A 223 -11.82 -10.30 -5.47
C GLY A 223 -12.37 -10.80 -4.13
N GLU A 224 -13.36 -11.71 -4.14
CA GLU A 224 -13.94 -12.28 -2.91
C GLU A 224 -13.06 -13.42 -2.33
N THR A 225 -12.60 -13.31 -1.07
CA THR A 225 -11.88 -14.40 -0.40
C THR A 225 -12.81 -15.39 0.31
N LYS A 226 -12.65 -16.69 -0.03
CA LYS A 226 -13.09 -17.96 0.62
C LYS A 226 -14.51 -18.14 1.19
N LEU A 227 -15.31 -17.12 1.38
CA LEU A 227 -16.73 -17.23 1.76
C LEU A 227 -17.56 -16.39 0.78
N PRO A 228 -18.13 -17.00 -0.28
CA PRO A 228 -18.99 -16.28 -1.21
C PRO A 228 -20.18 -15.69 -0.44
N VAL A 229 -20.48 -14.41 -0.62
CA VAL A 229 -21.54 -13.70 0.12
C VAL A 229 -22.95 -14.21 -0.25
N ASN A 230 -23.08 -15.20 -1.14
CA ASN A 230 -24.35 -15.85 -1.43
C ASN A 230 -24.22 -17.28 -2.00
N GLY A 231 -23.13 -17.99 -1.70
CA GLY A 231 -22.97 -19.40 -2.07
C GLY A 231 -22.97 -19.73 -3.57
N THR A 232 -22.84 -18.76 -4.48
CA THR A 232 -23.15 -18.98 -5.92
C THR A 232 -22.07 -18.58 -6.93
N CYS A 233 -21.05 -17.77 -6.59
CA CYS A 233 -19.83 -17.61 -7.42
C CYS A 233 -18.76 -16.78 -6.68
N THR A 234 -17.47 -17.10 -6.84
CA THR A 234 -16.36 -16.20 -6.48
C THR A 234 -16.00 -15.32 -7.68
N ARG A 235 -16.19 -14.00 -7.57
CA ARG A 235 -15.66 -13.06 -8.57
C ARG A 235 -14.16 -12.83 -8.31
N GLY A 236 -13.35 -13.02 -9.35
CA GLY A 236 -11.92 -12.67 -9.34
C GLY A 236 -11.73 -11.15 -9.25
N GLY A 237 -10.52 -10.70 -8.94
CA GLY A 237 -10.19 -9.28 -8.87
C GLY A 237 -10.53 -8.49 -10.13
N GLU A 238 -11.02 -7.26 -9.97
CA GLU A 238 -11.40 -6.38 -11.09
C GLU A 238 -10.54 -5.10 -11.07
N VAL A 239 -10.23 -4.57 -12.26
CA VAL A 239 -9.62 -3.24 -12.43
C VAL A 239 -10.72 -2.28 -12.81
N MET A 240 -11.03 -1.33 -11.93
CA MET A 240 -12.06 -0.32 -12.17
C MET A 240 -11.40 1.04 -12.45
N ALA A 241 -11.79 1.68 -13.55
CA ALA A 241 -11.47 3.08 -13.81
C ALA A 241 -12.56 3.96 -13.19
N LEU A 242 -12.19 4.85 -12.29
CA LEU A 242 -13.15 5.75 -11.63
C LEU A 242 -13.07 7.14 -12.24
N SER A 243 -14.18 7.59 -12.82
CA SER A 243 -14.31 9.00 -13.22
C SER A 243 -14.54 9.83 -11.97
N VAL A 244 -13.54 10.60 -11.57
CA VAL A 244 -13.70 11.63 -10.53
C VAL A 244 -13.99 12.93 -11.27
N GLU A 245 -15.14 13.53 -11.03
CA GLU A 245 -15.43 14.88 -11.55
C GLU A 245 -14.52 15.88 -10.80
N PHE A 246 -13.81 16.72 -11.57
CA PHE A 246 -12.91 17.76 -11.08
C PHE A 246 -13.61 19.11 -10.98
#